data_AF-A0A945THD1-F1
#
_entry.id   AF-A0A945THD1-F1
#
_cell.length_a   1.000
_cell.length_b   1.000
_cell.length_c   1.000
_cell.angle_alpha   90.00
_cell.angle_beta   90.00
_cell.angle_gamma   90.00
#
_symmetry.space_group_name_H-M   'P 1'
#
loop_
_entity.id
_entity.type
_entity.pdbx_description
1 polymer ?
#
loop_
_entity_poly.entity_id
_entity_poly.type
_entity_poly.pdbx_seq_one_letter_code
_entity_poly.pdbx_strand_id
1 'polypeptide(L)' 'MSHYSAERKEVILKQLLPPHNRTVTEVSAHEGISTATLYNWRNKAKLEGVPVPS' A
#
# COMPACT_ATOMS: atom_id res chain seq x y z
N MET A 1 11.72 -11.09 12.09
CA MET A 1 11.17 -10.39 10.91
C MET A 1 9.85 -9.80 11.32
N SER A 2 9.74 -8.47 11.37
CA SER A 2 8.51 -7.78 11.75
C SER A 2 7.43 -8.06 10.70
N HIS A 3 6.61 -9.06 10.98
CA HIS A 3 5.50 -9.46 10.13
C HIS A 3 4.48 -8.32 10.18
N TYR A 4 4.43 -7.48 9.14
CA TYR A 4 3.31 -6.55 8.99
C TYR A 4 2.04 -7.39 9.00
N SER A 5 1.13 -7.10 9.93
CA SER A 5 -0.17 -7.78 9.98
C SER A 5 -0.91 -7.53 8.67
N ALA A 6 -1.68 -8.53 8.22
CA ALA A 6 -2.47 -8.42 6.99
C ALA A 6 -3.40 -7.18 7.04
N GLU A 7 -4.00 -6.92 8.20
CA GLU A 7 -4.80 -5.73 8.46
C GLU A 7 -4.03 -4.43 8.22
N ARG A 8 -2.79 -4.33 8.72
CA ARG A 8 -1.97 -3.13 8.52
C ARG A 8 -1.67 -2.91 7.04
N LYS A 9 -1.30 -3.97 6.32
CA LYS A 9 -1.08 -3.92 4.87
C LYS A 9 -2.33 -3.45 4.12
N GLU A 10 -3.51 -3.95 4.49
CA GLU A 10 -4.77 -3.56 3.87
C GLU A 10 -5.13 -2.10 4.14
N VAL A 11 -4.97 -1.61 5.38
CA VAL A 11 -5.23 -0.20 5.72
C VAL A 11 -4.34 0.73 4.88
N ILE A 12 -3.07 0.38 4.75
CA ILE A 12 -2.09 1.12 3.96
C ILE A 12 -2.45 1.11 2.46
N LEU A 13 -2.83 -0.05 1.92
CA LEU A 13 -3.30 -0.16 0.55
C LEU A 13 -4.59 0.65 0.33
N LYS A 14 -5.53 0.64 1.27
CA LYS A 14 -6.76 1.45 1.20
C LYS A 14 -6.49 2.95 1.17
N GLN A 15 -5.40 3.43 1.80
CA GLN A 15 -4.99 4.82 1.69
C GLN A 15 -4.52 5.21 0.28
N LEU A 16 -3.96 4.26 -0.48
CA LEU A 16 -3.57 4.44 -1.89
C LEU A 16 -4.76 4.33 -2.86
N LEU A 17 -5.92 3.90 -2.39
CA LEU A 17 -7.15 3.76 -3.18
C LEU A 17 -8.02 5.02 -3.06
N PRO A 18 -8.92 5.27 -4.03
CA PRO A 18 -10.01 6.22 -3.85
C PRO A 18 -10.84 5.85 -2.61
N PRO A 19 -11.28 6.83 -1.79
CA PRO A 19 -11.33 8.28 -2.04
C PRO A 19 -10.07 9.05 -1.63
N HIS A 20 -9.09 8.41 -0.98
CA HIS A 20 -7.94 9.12 -0.43
C HIS A 20 -6.88 9.46 -1.48
N ASN A 21 -6.70 8.60 -2.50
CA ASN A 21 -5.75 8.79 -3.61
C ASN A 21 -4.34 9.22 -3.15
N ARG A 22 -3.88 8.76 -1.98
CA ARG A 22 -2.54 9.12 -1.49
C ARG A 22 -1.48 8.47 -2.36
N THR A 23 -0.34 9.14 -2.49
CA THR A 23 0.80 8.60 -3.22
C THR A 23 1.58 7.62 -2.35
N VAL A 24 2.31 6.70 -3.00
CA VAL A 24 3.21 5.76 -2.31
C VAL A 24 4.23 6.48 -1.44
N THR A 25 4.71 7.63 -1.88
CA THR A 25 5.68 8.46 -1.15
C THR A 25 5.11 9.07 0.12
N GLU A 26 3.87 9.56 0.09
CA GLU A 26 3.19 10.10 1.28
C GLU A 26 2.92 9.02 2.31
N VAL A 27 2.40 7.87 1.87
CA VAL A 27 2.14 6.73 2.74
C VAL A 27 3.44 6.17 3.31
N SER A 28 4.51 6.15 2.51
CA SER A 28 5.86 5.78 2.95
C SER A 28 6.36 6.67 4.07
N ALA A 29 6.24 8.00 3.91
CA ALA A 29 6.65 8.97 4.91
C ALA A 29 5.80 8.92 6.19
N HIS A 30 4.48 8.71 6.04
CA HIS A 30 3.55 8.64 7.17
C HIS A 30 3.69 7.35 8.00
N GLU A 31 3.81 6.20 7.33
CA GLU A 31 3.85 4.89 7.98
C GLU A 31 5.28 4.41 8.30
N GLY A 32 6.30 5.11 7.78
CA GLY A 32 7.70 4.72 7.91
C GLY A 32 8.05 3.45 7.14
N ILE A 33 7.37 3.19 6.02
CA ILE A 33 7.56 1.99 5.19
C ILE A 33 8.33 2.37 3.94
N SER A 34 9.27 1.54 3.51
CA SER A 34 9.99 1.80 2.26
C SER A 34 9.03 1.86 1.06
N THR A 35 9.26 2.82 0.17
CA THR A 35 8.49 2.94 -1.08
C THR A 35 8.53 1.63 -1.89
N ALA A 36 9.68 0.94 -1.92
CA ALA A 36 9.83 -0.36 -2.57
C ALA A 36 8.86 -1.42 -2.02
N THR A 37 8.67 -1.49 -0.70
CA THR A 37 7.69 -2.40 -0.07
C THR A 37 6.26 -2.07 -0.52
N LEU A 38 5.90 -0.79 -0.56
CA LEU A 38 4.58 -0.35 -0.98
C LEU A 38 4.32 -0.63 -2.47
N TYR A 39 5.32 -0.46 -3.34
CA TYR A 39 5.23 -0.86 -4.74
C TYR A 39 5.02 -2.37 -4.88
N ASN A 40 5.74 -3.18 -4.10
CA ASN A 40 5.54 -4.63 -4.09
C ASN A 40 4.11 -5.00 -3.64
N TRP A 41 3.57 -4.32 -2.63
CA TRP A 41 2.21 -4.56 -2.16
C TRP A 41 1.15 -4.12 -3.16
N ARG A 42 1.34 -2.99 -3.82
CA ARG A 42 0.49 -2.51 -4.92
C ARG A 42 0.49 -3.48 -6.09
N ASN A 43 1.66 -3.94 -6.52
CA ASN A 43 1.78 -4.92 -7.59
C ASN A 43 1.10 -6.24 -7.24
N LYS A 44 1.26 -6.70 -6.00
CA LYS A 44 0.56 -7.89 -5.50
C LYS A 44 -0.96 -7.68 -5.46
N ALA A 45 -1.44 -6.53 -4.99
CA ALA A 45 -2.86 -6.21 -5.00
C ALA A 45 -3.44 -6.16 -6.43
N LYS A 46 -2.68 -5.62 -7.38
CA LYS A 46 -3.05 -5.61 -8.81
C LYS A 46 -3.16 -7.03 -9.38
N LEU A 47 -2.21 -7.92 -9.02
CA LEU A 47 -2.25 -9.34 -9.41
C LEU A 47 -3.41 -10.10 -8.76
N GLU A 48 -3.78 -9.73 -7.54
CA GLU A 48 -4.94 -10.28 -6.82
C GLU A 48 -6.28 -9.71 -7.34
N GLY A 49 -6.27 -8.84 -8.36
CA GLY A 49 -7.48 -8.29 -8.98
C GLY A 49 -8.09 -7.11 -8.22
N VAL A 50 -7.38 -6.56 -7.24
CA VAL A 50 -7.81 -5.35 -6.52
C VAL A 50 -7.57 -4.13 -7.43
N PRO A 51 -8.59 -3.27 -7.66
CA PRO A 51 -8.45 -2.08 -8.50
C PRO A 51 -7.59 -1.02 -7.81
N VAL A 52 -6.27 -1.14 -7.92
CA VAL A 52 -5.31 -0.11 -7.50
C VAL A 52 -5.06 0.87 -8.64
N PRO A 53 -5.10 2.20 -8.39
CA PRO A 53 -4.87 3.20 -9.41
C PRO A 53 -3.47 3.05 -10.00
N SER A 54 -3.38 3.18 -11.32
CA SER A 54 -2.17 3.10 -12.17
C SER A 54 -1.25 4.30 -12.00
#